data_AF-Q9VYD7-F1
#
_entry.id   AF-Q9VYD7-F1
#
_cell.length_a   1.000
_cell.length_b   1.000
_cell.length_c   1.000
_cell.angle_alpha   90.00
_cell.angle_beta   90.00
_cell.angle_gamma   90.00
#
_symmetry.space_group_name_H-M   'P 1'
#
loop_
_entity.id
_entity.type
_entity.pdbx_description
1 polymer ?
#
loop_
_entity_poly.entity_id
_entity_poly.type
_entity_poly.pdbx_seq_one_letter_code
_entity_poly.pdbx_strand_id
1 'polypeptide(L)'
;MAKTPENIAIDQLDKDQIKTFSDFLMSYNKLSETCFTDCIRDFTTRDVKDSEEKCSLNCMEKYLKMNQRVSQRFQEFQVIAHENALAMAQKTGKL
;
A
#
# COMPACT_ATOMS: atom_id res chain seq x y z
N MET A 1 -21.13 27.29 -14.74
CA MET A 1 -21.26 26.97 -13.30
C MET A 1 -20.60 25.62 -13.06
N ALA A 2 -19.29 25.61 -12.80
CA ALA A 2 -18.57 24.43 -12.34
C ALA A 2 -17.82 24.88 -11.09
N LYS A 3 -18.27 24.41 -9.91
CA LYS A 3 -17.56 24.62 -8.66
C LYS A 3 -16.23 23.87 -8.78
N THR A 4 -15.13 24.60 -8.79
CA THR A 4 -13.79 24.08 -8.51
C THR A 4 -13.83 23.41 -7.13
N PRO A 5 -13.33 22.17 -6.97
CA PRO A 5 -13.30 21.52 -5.67
C PRO A 5 -12.28 22.22 -4.75
N GLU A 6 -12.60 22.22 -3.47
CA GLU A 6 -11.88 22.87 -2.38
C GLU A 6 -10.36 22.69 -2.44
N ASN A 7 -9.64 23.82 -2.36
CA ASN A 7 -8.30 23.85 -1.80
C ASN A 7 -8.41 23.45 -0.33
N ILE A 8 -8.30 22.14 -0.04
CA ILE A 8 -8.10 21.66 1.33
C ILE A 8 -6.77 22.26 1.79
N ALA A 9 -6.83 23.20 2.73
CA ALA A 9 -5.63 23.79 3.31
C ALA A 9 -4.84 22.67 4.00
N ILE A 10 -3.64 22.37 3.49
CA ILE A 10 -2.77 21.30 3.98
C ILE A 10 -2.51 21.43 5.49
N ASP A 11 -2.58 22.65 6.03
CA ASP A 11 -2.38 22.96 7.44
C ASP A 11 -3.50 22.49 8.38
N GLN A 12 -4.69 22.15 7.86
CA GLN A 12 -5.80 21.61 8.67
C GLN A 12 -5.88 20.08 8.63
N LEU A 13 -5.09 19.42 7.78
CA LEU A 13 -5.03 17.97 7.72
C LEU A 13 -4.22 17.46 8.91
N ASP A 14 -4.82 16.55 9.67
CA ASP A 14 -4.17 15.89 10.79
C ASP A 14 -2.87 15.21 10.35
N LYS A 15 -1.83 15.24 11.19
CA LYS A 15 -0.51 14.68 10.85
C LYS A 15 -0.62 13.20 10.43
N ASP A 16 -1.53 12.46 11.06
CA ASP A 16 -1.79 11.06 10.74
C ASP A 16 -2.48 10.87 9.38
N GLN A 17 -3.33 11.82 8.98
CA GLN A 17 -3.94 11.82 7.64
C GLN A 17 -2.93 12.14 6.55
N ILE A 18 -2.04 13.12 6.79
CA ILE A 18 -0.95 13.45 5.86
C ILE A 18 -0.03 12.23 5.69
N LYS A 19 0.33 11.58 6.81
CA LYS A 19 1.14 10.35 6.77
C LYS A 19 0.44 9.25 5.97
N THR A 20 -0.84 8.99 6.25
CA THR A 20 -1.62 7.96 5.55
C THR A 20 -1.69 8.24 4.04
N PHE A 21 -1.87 9.50 3.65
CA PHE A 21 -1.90 9.90 2.25
C PHE A 21 -0.52 9.76 1.58
N SER A 22 0.55 10.15 2.28
CA SER A 22 1.92 9.93 1.81
C SER A 22 2.22 8.44 1.60
N ASP A 23 1.87 7.59 2.57
CA ASP A 23 2.06 6.14 2.49
C ASP A 23 1.27 5.54 1.31
N PHE A 24 0.05 6.05 1.06
CA PHE A 24 -0.76 5.67 -0.10
C PHE A 24 -0.07 6.04 -1.43
N LEU A 25 0.44 7.27 -1.57
CA LEU A 25 1.14 7.70 -2.77
C LEU A 25 2.41 6.88 -3.04
N MET A 26 3.17 6.55 -1.99
CA MET A 26 4.33 5.68 -2.10
C MET A 26 3.93 4.27 -2.59
N SER A 27 2.85 3.70 -2.03
CA SER A 27 2.33 2.42 -2.48
C SER A 27 1.82 2.46 -3.92
N TYR A 28 1.16 3.55 -4.32
CA TYR A 28 0.68 3.74 -5.70
C TYR A 28 1.84 3.76 -6.69
N ASN A 29 2.89 4.52 -6.39
CA ASN A 29 4.10 4.58 -7.23
C ASN A 29 4.80 3.22 -7.31
N LYS A 30 4.85 2.47 -6.20
CA LYS A 30 5.46 1.14 -6.20
C LYS A 30 4.66 0.14 -7.04
N LEU A 31 3.34 0.20 -6.94
CA LEU A 31 2.42 -0.65 -7.70
C LEU A 31 2.51 -0.36 -9.20
N SER A 32 2.53 0.91 -9.60
CA SER A 32 2.65 1.28 -11.01
C SER A 32 3.97 0.82 -11.62
N GLU A 33 5.09 1.02 -10.91
CA GLU A 33 6.41 0.51 -11.32
C GLU A 33 6.40 -1.01 -11.48
N THR A 34 5.91 -1.75 -10.47
CA THR A 34 5.90 -3.22 -10.47
C THR A 34 5.09 -3.77 -11.63
N CYS A 35 3.87 -3.26 -11.84
CA CYS A 35 3.03 -3.73 -12.93
C CYS A 35 3.57 -3.32 -14.30
N PHE A 36 4.19 -2.14 -14.42
CA PHE A 36 4.87 -1.76 -15.65
C PHE A 36 5.99 -2.75 -16.01
N THR A 37 6.88 -3.04 -15.06
CA THR A 37 8.01 -3.97 -15.26
C THR A 37 7.53 -5.40 -15.60
N ASP A 38 6.45 -5.86 -14.99
CA ASP A 38 5.98 -7.24 -15.20
C ASP A 38 5.16 -7.40 -16.49
N CYS A 39 4.35 -6.39 -16.85
CA CYS A 39 3.33 -6.50 -17.88
C CYS A 39 3.64 -5.78 -19.20
N ILE A 40 4.36 -4.65 -19.19
CA ILE A 40 4.68 -3.92 -20.41
C ILE A 40 5.96 -4.49 -21.00
N ARG A 41 5.84 -5.16 -22.15
CA ARG A 41 6.95 -5.90 -22.77
C ARG A 41 7.11 -5.55 -24.24
N ASP A 42 6.08 -4.98 -24.86
CA ASP A 42 6.10 -4.63 -26.27
C ASP A 42 6.25 -3.13 -26.45
N PHE A 43 7.38 -2.74 -27.05
CA PHE A 43 7.70 -1.34 -27.34
C PHE A 43 7.69 -1.05 -28.85
N THR A 44 6.99 -1.87 -29.65
CA THR A 44 6.84 -1.66 -31.10
C THR A 44 5.75 -0.64 -31.44
N THR A 45 4.79 -0.42 -30.54
CA THR A 45 3.70 0.55 -30.68
C THR A 45 3.67 1.51 -29.49
N ARG A 46 3.08 2.69 -29.67
CA ARG A 46 2.82 3.63 -28.56
C ARG A 46 1.55 3.27 -27.77
N ASP A 47 0.71 2.43 -28.35
CA ASP A 47 -0.51 1.95 -27.75
C ASP A 47 -0.24 0.71 -26.90
N VAL A 48 -0.90 0.63 -25.75
CA VAL A 48 -0.87 -0.53 -24.86
C VAL A 48 -1.72 -1.63 -25.48
N LYS A 49 -1.18 -2.83 -25.65
CA LYS A 49 -1.92 -3.95 -26.22
C LYS A 49 -2.95 -4.51 -25.22
N ASP A 50 -4.06 -5.05 -25.70
CA ASP A 50 -5.09 -5.68 -24.85
C ASP A 50 -4.52 -6.71 -23.86
N SER A 51 -3.48 -7.46 -24.26
CA SER A 51 -2.78 -8.41 -23.40
C SER A 51 -2.03 -7.75 -22.24
N GLU A 52 -1.43 -6.59 -22.49
CA GLU A 52 -0.68 -5.80 -21.50
C GLU A 52 -1.63 -5.09 -20.54
N GLU A 53 -2.75 -4.56 -21.05
CA GLU A 53 -3.83 -4.00 -20.23
C GLU A 53 -4.41 -5.06 -19.28
N LYS A 54 -4.78 -6.23 -19.81
CA LYS A 54 -5.27 -7.35 -19.00
C LYS A 54 -4.24 -7.83 -17.98
N CYS A 55 -2.96 -7.88 -18.34
CA CYS A 55 -1.89 -8.20 -17.40
C CYS A 55 -1.83 -7.16 -16.28
N SER A 56 -1.85 -5.87 -16.61
CA SER A 56 -1.74 -4.77 -15.64
C SER A 56 -2.90 -4.75 -14.65
N LEU A 57 -4.13 -5.00 -15.10
CA LEU A 57 -5.31 -5.13 -14.24
C LEU A 57 -5.18 -6.31 -13.27
N ASN A 58 -4.76 -7.48 -13.77
CA ASN A 58 -4.53 -8.66 -12.92
C ASN A 58 -3.38 -8.45 -11.93
N CYS A 59 -2.32 -7.77 -12.36
CA CYS A 59 -1.18 -7.41 -11.52
C CYS A 59 -1.63 -6.53 -10.35
N MET A 60 -2.40 -5.47 -10.64
CA MET A 60 -2.98 -4.59 -9.63
C MET A 60 -3.84 -5.36 -8.61
N GLU A 61 -4.80 -6.15 -9.09
CA GLU A 61 -5.68 -6.91 -8.21
C GLU A 61 -4.90 -7.92 -7.34
N LYS A 62 -3.93 -8.62 -7.94
CA LYS A 62 -3.08 -9.58 -7.23
C LYS A 62 -2.21 -8.88 -6.18
N TYR A 63 -1.62 -7.74 -6.51
CA TYR A 63 -0.77 -6.97 -5.60
C TYR A 63 -1.57 -6.46 -4.39
N LEU A 64 -2.77 -5.93 -4.61
CA LEU A 64 -3.65 -5.47 -3.52
C LEU A 64 -4.08 -6.62 -2.61
N LYS A 65 -4.52 -7.75 -3.17
CA LYS A 65 -4.86 -8.96 -2.38
C LYS A 65 -3.66 -9.51 -1.61
N MET A 66 -2.48 -9.52 -2.23
CA MET A 66 -1.23 -9.92 -1.58
C MET A 66 -0.92 -9.00 -0.39
N ASN A 67 -0.96 -7.68 -0.58
CA ASN A 67 -0.71 -6.72 0.50
C ASN A 67 -1.69 -6.86 1.65
N GLN A 68 -2.98 -7.07 1.37
CA GLN A 68 -3.98 -7.31 2.41
C GLN A 68 -3.64 -8.59 3.21
N ARG A 69 -3.27 -9.68 2.52
CA ARG A 69 -2.90 -10.93 3.17
C ARG A 69 -1.61 -10.82 3.99
N VAL A 70 -0.58 -10.16 3.45
CA VAL A 70 0.67 -9.90 4.17
C VAL A 70 0.42 -9.04 5.40
N SER A 71 -0.38 -7.98 5.27
CA SER A 71 -0.77 -7.11 6.38
C SER A 71 -1.49 -7.88 7.49
N GLN A 72 -2.46 -8.75 7.14
CA GLN A 72 -3.15 -9.59 8.11
C GLN A 72 -2.18 -10.49 8.89
N ARG A 73 -1.25 -11.19 8.20
CA ARG A 73 -0.27 -12.07 8.86
C ARG A 73 0.74 -11.29 9.69
N PHE A 74 1.13 -10.11 9.23
CA PHE A 74 2.01 -9.22 9.98
C PHE A 74 1.35 -8.76 11.29
N GLN A 75 0.06 -8.41 11.25
CA GLN A 75 -0.71 -8.07 12.45
C GLN A 75 -0.84 -9.24 13.43
N GLU A 76 -1.16 -10.45 12.94
CA GLU A 76 -1.18 -11.67 13.77
C GLU A 76 0.16 -11.90 14.48
N PHE A 77 1.27 -11.79 13.74
CA PHE A 77 2.61 -11.95 14.30
C PHE A 77 2.94 -10.84 15.31
N GLN A 78 2.55 -9.59 15.04
CA GLN A 78 2.78 -8.47 15.95
C GLN A 78 2.05 -8.66 17.29
N VAL A 79 0.83 -9.18 17.28
CA VAL A 79 0.07 -9.51 18.50
C VAL A 79 0.81 -10.58 19.31
N ILE A 80 1.22 -11.69 18.67
CA ILE A 80 1.95 -12.78 19.34
C ILE A 80 3.30 -12.28 19.91
N ALA A 81 4.04 -11.48 19.15
CA ALA A 81 5.30 -10.92 19.60
C ALA A 81 5.12 -9.98 20.80
N HIS A 82 4.07 -9.17 20.81
CA HIS A 82 3.73 -8.29 21.93
C HIS A 82 3.33 -9.08 23.18
N GLU A 83 2.49 -10.11 23.06
CA GLU A 83 2.13 -11.01 24.15
C GLU A 83 3.36 -11.70 24.77
N ASN A 84 4.25 -12.22 23.91
CA ASN A 84 5.51 -12.83 24.36
C ASN A 84 6.43 -11.83 25.06
N ALA A 85 6.51 -10.59 24.57
CA ALA A 85 7.30 -9.53 25.20
C ALA A 85 6.75 -9.16 26.59
N LEU A 86 5.44 -9.03 26.74
CA LEU A 86 4.79 -8.78 28.03
C LEU A 86 5.01 -9.94 29.01
N ALA A 87 4.88 -11.19 28.55
CA ALA A 87 5.13 -12.37 29.38
C ALA A 87 6.59 -12.44 29.87
N MET A 88 7.55 -12.03 29.04
CA MET A 88 8.97 -11.93 29.44
C MET A 88 9.21 -10.77 30.42
N ALA A 89 8.54 -9.63 30.25
CA ALA A 89 8.64 -8.50 31.17
C ALA A 89 8.10 -8.86 32.57
N GLN A 90 7.01 -9.63 32.64
CA GLN A 90 6.45 -10.15 33.89
C GLN A 90 7.41 -11.14 34.57
N LYS A 91 8.06 -12.04 33.81
CA LYS A 91 9.03 -13.01 34.36
C LYS A 91 10.32 -12.38 34.87
N THR A 92 10.72 -11.24 34.30
CA THR A 92 11.97 -10.53 34.67
C THR A 92 11.79 -9.51 35.79
N GLY A 93 10.59 -9.41 36.39
CA GLY A 93 10.34 -8.58 37.58
C GLY A 93 10.56 -7.08 37.34
N LYS A 94 10.34 -6.59 36.12
CA LYS A 94 10.55 -5.19 35.73
C LYS A 94 9.27 -4.33 35.76
N LEU A 95 8.26 -4.75 36.54
CA LEU A 95 7.09 -3.94 36.92
C LEU A 95 7.02 -3.86 38.45
#